data_AF-A0A6L3X3A4-F1
#
_entry.id   AF-A0A6L3X3A4-F1
#
_cell.length_a   1.000
_cell.length_b   1.000
_cell.length_c   1.000
_cell.angle_alpha   90.00
_cell.angle_beta   90.00
_cell.angle_gamma   90.00
#
_symmetry.space_group_name_H-M   'P 1'
#
loop_
_entity.id
_entity.type
_entity.pdbx_description
1 polymer ?
#
loop_
_entity_poly.entity_id
_entity_poly.type
_entity_poly.pdbx_seq_one_letter_code
_entity_poly.pdbx_strand_id
1 'polypeptide(L)' 'MSNWPYPHIVAHRGGGKLAPENTLAAIDVGARYGHTMI' A
#
# COMPACT_ATOMS: atom_id res chain seq x y z
N MET A 1 20.59 -6.62 -15.84
CA MET A 1 19.15 -6.63 -15.48
C MET A 1 18.81 -5.28 -14.89
N SER A 2 17.72 -4.65 -15.34
CA SER A 2 17.27 -3.37 -14.76
C SER A 2 16.92 -3.58 -13.29
N ASN A 3 17.56 -2.87 -12.37
CA ASN A 3 17.34 -2.98 -10.93
C ASN A 3 16.10 -2.18 -10.52
N TRP A 4 14.91 -2.62 -10.94
CA TRP A 4 13.65 -1.98 -10.56
C TRP A 4 13.35 -2.28 -9.08
N PRO A 5 13.40 -1.28 -8.18
CA PRO A 5 13.35 -1.53 -6.74
C PRO A 5 11.92 -1.63 -6.19
N TYR A 6 10.91 -1.31 -6.99
CA TYR A 6 9.53 -1.22 -6.53
C TYR A 6 8.84 -2.59 -6.56
N PRO A 7 7.92 -2.84 -5.61
CA PRO A 7 7.22 -4.12 -5.52
C PRO A 7 6.25 -4.31 -6.68
N HIS A 8 5.83 -5.55 -6.89
CA HIS A 8 4.84 -5.91 -7.91
C HIS A 8 3.42 -5.47 -7.53
N ILE A 9 3.15 -5.17 -6.25
CA ILE A 9 1.84 -4.82 -5.70
C ILE A 9 1.99 -3.61 -4.78
N VAL A 10 1.11 -2.62 -4.96
CA VAL A 10 1.03 -1.38 -4.18
C VAL A 10 -0.37 -1.24 -3.59
N ALA A 11 -0.49 -0.81 -2.34
CA ALA A 11 -1.79 -0.63 -1.70
C ALA A 11 -2.46 0.68 -2.16
N HIS A 12 -3.35 0.58 -3.14
CA HIS A 12 -4.00 1.74 -3.75
C HIS A 12 -4.65 2.69 -2.71
N ARG A 13 -4.20 3.95 -2.65
CA ARG A 13 -4.69 4.99 -1.72
C ARG A 13 -4.58 4.59 -0.24
N GLY A 14 -3.52 3.87 0.12
CA GLY A 14 -3.25 3.41 1.49
C GLY A 14 -3.74 1.98 1.75
N GLY A 15 -5.05 1.75 1.71
CA GLY A 15 -5.67 0.47 2.10
C GLY A 15 -6.70 -0.05 1.11
N GLY A 16 -6.75 0.51 -0.10
CA GLY A 16 -7.79 0.25 -1.07
C GLY A 16 -9.17 0.57 -0.51
N LYS A 17 -10.13 -0.33 -0.72
CA LYS A 17 -11.51 -0.20 -0.22
C LYS A 17 -11.71 -0.64 1.24
N LEU A 18 -10.64 -1.10 1.93
CA LEU A 18 -10.73 -1.68 3.27
C LEU A 18 -10.70 -0.62 4.39
N ALA A 19 -10.45 0.64 4.02
CA ALA A 19 -10.47 1.81 4.89
C ALA A 19 -10.84 3.05 4.05
N PRO A 20 -11.25 4.18 4.69
CA PRO A 20 -11.43 5.44 3.97
C PRO A 20 -10.13 5.85 3.26
N GLU A 21 -10.18 5.94 1.94
CA GLU A 21 -9.02 6.23 1.09
C GLU A 21 -8.30 7.53 1.48
N ASN A 22 -6.97 7.56 1.29
CA ASN A 22 -6.12 8.73 1.57
C ASN A 22 -6.15 9.18 3.04
N THR A 23 -6.32 8.26 3.99
CA THR A 23 -6.24 8.53 5.44
C THR A 23 -5.10 7.77 6.09
N LEU A 24 -4.64 8.23 7.26
CA LEU A 24 -3.65 7.48 8.06
C LEU A 24 -4.15 6.07 8.41
N ALA A 25 -5.46 5.92 8.67
CA ALA A 25 -6.07 4.61 8.91
C ALA A 25 -5.95 3.68 7.70
N ALA A 26 -6.02 4.20 6.47
CA ALA A 26 -5.80 3.41 5.27
C ALA A 26 -4.33 2.98 5.11
N ILE A 27 -3.39 3.86 5.45
CA ILE A 27 -1.96 3.53 5.48
C ILE A 27 -1.68 2.40 6.48
N ASP A 28 -2.23 2.50 7.68
CA ASP A 28 -2.11 1.46 8.72
C ASP A 28 -2.69 0.12 8.24
N VAL A 29 -3.82 0.16 7.54
CA VAL A 29 -4.42 -1.04 6.94
C VAL A 29 -3.51 -1.64 5.86
N GLY A 30 -2.94 -0.83 4.96
CA GLY A 30 -1.96 -1.29 3.98
C GLY A 30 -0.76 -2.00 4.62
N ALA A 31 -0.20 -1.41 5.69
CA ALA A 31 0.89 -1.99 6.45
C ALA A 31 0.51 -3.31 7.15
N ARG A 32 -0.70 -3.41 7.74
CA ARG A 32 -1.19 -4.63 8.39
C ARG A 32 -1.35 -5.82 7.43
N TYR A 33 -1.66 -5.55 6.16
CA TYR A 33 -1.71 -6.58 5.11
C TYR A 33 -0.34 -6.87 4.46
N GLY A 34 0.74 -6.24 4.96
CA GLY A 34 2.11 -6.52 4.51
C GLY A 34 2.50 -5.83 3.20
N HIS A 35 1.74 -4.83 2.76
CA HIS A 35 2.17 -4.03 1.61
C HIS A 35 3.40 -3.20 1.97
N THR A 36 4.40 -3.22 1.07
CA THR A 36 5.67 -2.49 1.24
C THR A 36 5.68 -1.14 0.52
N MET A 37 4.61 -0.83 -0.22
CA MET A 37 4.38 0.44 -0.90
C MET A 37 2.87 0.71 -0.91
N ILE A 38 2.51 1.99 -0.79
CA ILE A 38 1.13 2.50 -0.80
C ILE A 38 0.96 3.58 -1.87
#